data_AF-A0A1G0FD74-F1
#
_entry.id   AF-A0A1G0FD74-F1
#
_cell.length_a   1.000
_cell.length_b   1.000
_cell.length_c   1.000
_cell.angle_alpha   90.00
_cell.angle_beta   90.00
_cell.angle_gamma   90.00
#
_symmetry.space_group_name_H-M   'P 1'
#
loop_
_entity.id
_entity.type
_entity.pdbx_description
1 polymer ?
#
loop_
_entity_poly.entity_id
_entity_poly.type
_entity_poly.pdbx_seq_one_letter_code
_entity_poly.pdbx_strand_id
1 'polypeptide(L)'
;MEAIVNLFFIVFTFFLILKRKSLRFWSFFLGLWLFTNTLFIGKSFYVSGFLWVSYFVFVIILNVKKVRQGFSNILFKHARKNMDRVNINIADDKIQRAILQDHSYFFQELYAIKENNLTEFDDIIFRRWGDFITHFLQGLLLSLSAGRLSNAPYTINKRYYQRFDQYCYAFSLLVDFAFFITLSKNKREKLLVILSENLGLLSLGSAFLNYLQKTQWNEEQLSLVNQIFKMLLFEIQEKMLEVIFYFSKSKFHLFIKKIVFPYGARQKRPSSFSENDTAMTMLLPGKERERIISSLFLQAEENNEAVSDRYFDLLLKIETIQYRLRKALKEGKISGEEFVPHVTAGLAAEVITQEEADLLFGVKKLTQTHPL
;
A
#
# COMPACT_ATOMS: atom_id res chain seq x y z
N MET A 1 18.80 0.65 -38.91
CA MET A 1 18.29 1.89 -38.26
C MET A 1 17.02 1.66 -37.46
N GLU A 2 16.00 0.96 -38.00
CA GLU A 2 14.73 0.68 -37.30
C GLU A 2 14.89 0.09 -35.88
N ALA A 3 15.72 -0.94 -35.74
CA ALA A 3 15.98 -1.57 -34.44
C ALA A 3 16.61 -0.60 -33.43
N ILE A 4 17.46 0.33 -33.88
CA ILE A 4 18.16 1.30 -33.02
C ILE A 4 17.18 2.37 -32.52
N VAL A 5 16.30 2.89 -33.39
CA VAL A 5 15.28 3.88 -33.03
C VAL A 5 14.26 3.28 -32.06
N ASN A 6 13.81 2.05 -32.31
CA ASN A 6 12.89 1.34 -31.42
C ASN A 6 13.56 1.00 -30.08
N LEU A 7 14.83 0.55 -30.08
CA LEU A 7 15.58 0.29 -28.85
C LEU A 7 15.79 1.57 -28.04
N PHE A 8 16.16 2.68 -28.68
CA PHE A 8 16.32 3.98 -28.02
C PHE A 8 15.01 4.42 -27.36
N PHE A 9 13.88 4.30 -28.08
CA PHE A 9 12.59 4.64 -27.50
C PHE A 9 12.23 3.73 -26.32
N ILE A 10 12.45 2.41 -26.42
CA ILE A 10 12.18 1.49 -25.31
C ILE A 10 13.04 1.89 -24.10
N VAL A 11 14.34 2.11 -24.28
CA VAL A 11 15.27 2.50 -23.21
C VAL A 11 14.93 3.88 -22.62
N PHE A 12 14.50 4.83 -23.46
CA PHE A 12 14.14 6.17 -23.00
C PHE A 12 12.80 6.18 -22.25
N THR A 13 11.81 5.45 -22.77
CA THR A 13 10.51 5.24 -22.10
C THR A 13 10.72 4.54 -20.75
N PHE A 14 11.62 3.56 -20.72
CA PHE A 14 12.07 2.89 -19.51
C PHE A 14 12.70 3.85 -18.48
N PHE A 15 13.54 4.78 -18.94
CA PHE A 15 14.11 5.81 -18.08
C PHE A 15 13.05 6.78 -17.52
N LEU A 16 12.06 7.16 -18.33
CA LEU A 16 10.95 8.02 -17.90
C LEU A 16 10.05 7.35 -16.85
N ILE A 17 9.81 6.05 -16.98
CA ILE A 17 9.10 5.24 -15.96
C ILE A 17 9.85 5.32 -14.63
N LEU A 18 11.16 5.09 -14.65
CA LEU A 18 11.99 5.11 -13.43
C LEU A 18 12.05 6.49 -12.77
N LYS A 19 11.91 7.57 -13.55
CA LYS A 19 11.92 8.96 -13.04
C LYS A 19 10.56 9.49 -12.60
N ARG A 20 9.52 8.64 -12.49
CA ARG A 20 8.18 9.00 -12.00
C ARG A 20 7.56 10.22 -12.72
N LYS A 21 7.70 10.29 -14.05
CA LYS A 21 7.17 11.42 -14.84
C LYS A 21 5.66 11.28 -15.12
N SER A 22 4.95 12.41 -15.18
CA SER A 22 3.48 12.47 -15.30
C SER A 22 2.92 11.81 -16.58
N LEU A 23 1.66 11.34 -16.52
CA LEU A 23 0.96 10.67 -17.63
C LEU A 23 0.83 11.54 -18.90
N ARG A 24 0.73 12.86 -18.76
CA ARG A 24 0.70 13.80 -19.90
C ARG A 24 2.02 13.87 -20.64
N PHE A 25 3.13 13.74 -19.91
CA PHE A 25 4.46 13.66 -20.51
C PHE A 25 4.60 12.37 -21.34
N TRP A 26 4.00 11.29 -20.85
CA TRP A 26 3.96 9.99 -21.53
C TRP A 26 3.23 10.02 -22.87
N SER A 27 2.02 10.59 -22.93
CA SER A 27 1.24 10.64 -24.18
C SER A 27 1.93 11.48 -25.26
N PHE A 28 2.62 12.56 -24.87
CA PHE A 28 3.44 13.37 -25.77
C PHE A 28 4.59 12.57 -26.38
N PHE A 29 5.36 11.85 -25.55
CA PHE A 29 6.50 11.06 -26.03
C PHE A 29 6.09 9.87 -26.90
N LEU A 30 4.95 9.24 -26.60
CA LEU A 30 4.41 8.15 -27.43
C LEU A 30 4.01 8.66 -28.82
N GLY A 31 3.47 9.88 -28.90
CA GLY A 31 3.19 10.56 -30.17
C GLY A 31 4.45 10.92 -30.93
N LEU A 32 5.47 11.45 -30.24
CA LEU A 32 6.78 11.75 -30.83
C LEU A 32 7.43 10.47 -31.39
N TRP A 33 7.34 9.36 -30.68
CA TRP A 33 7.84 8.08 -31.18
C TRP A 33 7.08 7.59 -32.39
N LEU A 34 5.75 7.58 -32.37
CA LEU A 34 4.95 7.19 -33.52
C LEU A 34 5.30 8.04 -34.75
N PHE A 35 5.46 9.34 -34.57
CA PHE A 35 5.90 10.26 -35.62
C PHE A 35 7.27 9.89 -36.19
N THR A 36 8.27 9.68 -35.33
CA THR A 36 9.60 9.22 -35.79
C THR A 36 9.55 7.85 -36.45
N ASN A 37 8.73 6.94 -35.95
CA ASN A 37 8.55 5.61 -36.54
C ASN A 37 7.97 5.74 -37.95
N THR A 38 6.96 6.58 -38.15
CA THR A 38 6.35 6.76 -39.47
C THR A 38 7.24 7.45 -40.49
N LEU A 39 8.15 8.32 -40.06
CA LEU A 39 9.07 9.01 -40.97
C LEU A 39 10.27 8.16 -41.36
N PHE A 40 10.85 7.43 -40.41
CA PHE A 40 12.12 6.73 -40.62
C PHE A 40 11.99 5.24 -40.88
N ILE A 41 10.86 4.64 -40.49
CA ILE A 41 10.65 3.21 -40.55
C ILE A 41 9.43 3.01 -41.45
N GLY A 42 9.68 2.81 -42.75
CA GLY A 42 8.66 2.57 -43.78
C GLY A 42 7.89 1.27 -43.54
N LYS A 43 7.08 1.20 -42.48
CA LYS A 43 6.15 0.11 -42.22
C LYS A 43 5.00 0.19 -43.23
N SER A 44 4.39 -0.96 -43.50
CA SER A 44 3.15 -1.05 -44.27
C SER A 44 2.15 0.02 -43.82
N PHE A 45 1.58 0.73 -44.79
CA PHE A 45 0.62 1.83 -44.58
C PHE A 45 -0.50 1.44 -43.61
N TYR A 46 -0.97 0.19 -43.69
CA TYR A 46 -2.02 -0.34 -42.82
C TYR A 46 -1.61 -0.45 -41.36
N VAL A 47 -0.38 -0.90 -41.07
CA VAL A 47 0.12 -1.05 -39.70
C VAL A 47 0.35 0.32 -39.07
N SER A 48 0.91 1.26 -39.84
CA SER A 48 1.12 2.63 -39.40
C SER A 48 -0.22 3.35 -39.14
N GLY A 49 -1.17 3.23 -40.08
CA GLY A 49 -2.52 3.78 -39.93
C GLY A 49 -3.24 3.23 -38.70
N PHE A 50 -3.17 1.92 -38.46
CA PHE A 50 -3.78 1.31 -37.27
C PHE A 50 -3.16 1.84 -35.96
N LEU A 51 -1.83 1.99 -35.90
CA LEU A 51 -1.15 2.52 -34.71
C LEU A 51 -1.51 3.98 -34.44
N TRP A 52 -1.60 4.81 -35.49
CA TRP A 52 -2.04 6.20 -35.37
C TRP A 52 -3.49 6.29 -34.93
N VAL A 53 -4.39 5.51 -35.52
CA VAL A 53 -5.80 5.47 -35.11
C VAL A 53 -5.92 5.05 -33.65
N SER A 54 -5.22 4.00 -33.23
CA SER A 54 -5.19 3.56 -31.82
C SER A 54 -4.65 4.64 -30.88
N TYR A 55 -3.57 5.32 -31.25
CA TYR A 55 -3.01 6.43 -30.49
C TYR A 55 -3.99 7.60 -30.38
N PHE A 56 -4.59 8.03 -31.48
CA PHE A 56 -5.58 9.11 -31.46
C PHE A 56 -6.80 8.74 -30.62
N VAL A 57 -7.32 7.52 -30.74
CA VAL A 57 -8.43 7.04 -29.90
C VAL A 57 -8.04 7.10 -28.42
N PHE A 58 -6.86 6.62 -28.05
CA PHE A 58 -6.40 6.64 -26.66
C PHE A 58 -6.18 8.07 -26.13
N VAL A 59 -5.56 8.95 -26.92
CA VAL A 59 -5.34 10.36 -26.58
C VAL A 59 -6.66 11.12 -26.47
N ILE A 60 -7.61 10.87 -27.38
CA ILE A 60 -8.93 11.49 -27.35
C ILE A 60 -9.68 11.06 -26.08
N ILE A 61 -9.66 9.78 -25.73
CA ILE A 61 -10.30 9.27 -24.51
C ILE A 61 -9.68 9.92 -23.25
N LEU A 62 -8.35 10.09 -23.21
CA LEU A 62 -7.67 10.66 -22.05
C LEU A 62 -7.79 12.18 -21.93
N ASN A 63 -7.80 12.92 -23.03
CA ASN A 63 -7.73 14.38 -23.02
C ASN A 63 -9.08 15.08 -23.27
N VAL A 64 -10.01 14.44 -23.98
CA VAL A 64 -11.31 15.06 -24.27
C VAL A 64 -12.27 14.79 -23.12
N LYS A 65 -12.47 15.80 -22.27
CA LYS A 65 -13.35 15.73 -21.08
C LYS A 65 -14.72 15.10 -21.37
N LYS A 66 -15.37 15.43 -22.50
CA LYS A 66 -16.68 14.88 -22.86
C LYS A 66 -16.66 13.36 -23.10
N VAL A 67 -15.64 12.85 -23.79
CA VAL A 67 -15.48 11.41 -24.06
C VAL A 67 -15.12 10.67 -22.79
N ARG A 68 -14.18 11.27 -22.03
CA ARG A 68 -13.73 10.79 -20.71
C ARG A 68 -14.90 10.63 -19.73
N GLN A 69 -15.71 11.68 -19.58
CA GLN A 69 -16.92 11.67 -18.74
C GLN A 69 -17.96 10.67 -19.20
N GLY A 70 -18.08 10.39 -20.50
CA GLY A 70 -18.97 9.34 -21.01
C GLY A 70 -18.59 7.95 -20.49
N PHE A 71 -17.30 7.63 -20.50
CA PHE A 71 -16.77 6.39 -19.92
C PHE A 71 -16.93 6.35 -18.39
N SER A 72 -16.58 7.45 -17.71
CA SER A 72 -16.72 7.58 -16.26
C SER A 72 -18.17 7.46 -15.80
N ASN A 73 -19.15 7.92 -16.58
CA ASN A 73 -20.56 7.77 -16.26
C ASN A 73 -21.02 6.30 -16.25
N ILE A 74 -20.46 5.46 -17.15
CA ILE A 74 -20.73 4.02 -17.16
C ILE A 74 -20.19 3.39 -15.87
N LEU A 75 -18.95 3.71 -15.51
CA LEU A 75 -18.32 3.24 -14.27
C LEU A 75 -19.07 3.74 -13.02
N PHE A 76 -19.46 5.01 -13.02
CA PHE A 76 -20.21 5.64 -11.93
C PHE A 76 -21.55 4.95 -11.68
N LYS A 77 -22.32 4.67 -12.75
CA LYS A 77 -23.59 3.94 -12.64
C LYS A 77 -23.38 2.52 -12.11
N HIS A 78 -22.33 1.84 -12.55
CA HIS A 78 -22.01 0.50 -12.07
C HIS A 78 -21.60 0.51 -10.59
N ALA A 79 -20.74 1.46 -10.19
CA ALA A 79 -20.27 1.62 -8.82
C ALA A 79 -21.42 1.96 -7.86
N ARG A 80 -22.28 2.91 -8.24
CA ARG A 80 -23.47 3.30 -7.47
C ARG A 80 -24.41 2.12 -7.23
N LYS A 81 -24.73 1.36 -8.29
CA LYS A 81 -25.57 0.15 -8.18
C LYS A 81 -24.98 -0.89 -7.22
N ASN A 82 -23.66 -1.00 -7.13
CA ASN A 82 -22.99 -1.90 -6.19
C ASN A 82 -22.92 -1.32 -4.77
N MET A 83 -22.79 0.00 -4.59
CA MET A 83 -22.84 0.65 -3.27
C MET A 83 -24.20 0.51 -2.61
N ASP A 84 -25.28 0.73 -3.37
CA ASP A 84 -26.66 0.60 -2.89
C ASP A 84 -26.94 -0.84 -2.39
N ARG A 85 -26.26 -1.84 -2.94
CA ARG A 85 -26.35 -3.25 -2.52
C ARG A 85 -25.58 -3.56 -1.23
N VAL A 86 -24.55 -2.78 -0.91
CA VAL A 86 -23.65 -3.06 0.23
C VAL A 86 -24.08 -2.30 1.50
N ASN A 87 -25.15 -1.50 1.44
CA ASN A 87 -25.72 -0.72 2.55
C ASN A 87 -24.63 -0.07 3.43
N ILE A 88 -23.68 0.58 2.76
CA ILE A 88 -22.55 1.25 3.42
C ILE A 88 -23.08 2.57 3.99
N ASN A 89 -23.74 2.50 5.15
CA ASN A 89 -24.16 3.68 5.90
C ASN A 89 -22.96 4.20 6.72
N ILE A 90 -21.95 4.77 6.06
CA ILE A 90 -20.81 5.40 6.74
C ILE A 90 -21.18 6.87 6.97
N ALA A 91 -21.14 7.29 8.24
CA ALA A 91 -21.34 8.69 8.64
C ALA A 91 -20.31 9.62 7.97
N ASP A 92 -20.75 10.80 7.53
CA ASP A 92 -19.95 11.75 6.74
C ASP A 92 -18.62 12.14 7.41
N ASP A 93 -18.60 12.24 8.73
CA ASP A 93 -17.40 12.56 9.52
C ASP A 93 -16.31 11.48 9.41
N LYS A 94 -16.67 10.20 9.27
CA LYS A 94 -15.68 9.11 9.09
C LYS A 94 -15.09 9.07 7.68
N ILE A 95 -15.88 9.39 6.65
CA ILE A 95 -15.39 9.47 5.26
C ILE A 95 -14.46 10.67 5.12
N GLN A 96 -14.86 11.84 5.63
CA GLN A 96 -14.03 13.04 5.57
C GLN A 96 -12.71 12.87 6.34
N ARG A 97 -12.74 12.26 7.54
CA ARG A 97 -11.49 11.95 8.28
C ARG A 97 -10.60 10.94 7.54
N ALA A 98 -11.18 9.89 6.94
CA ALA A 98 -10.39 8.92 6.16
C ALA A 98 -9.80 9.52 4.88
N ILE A 99 -10.49 10.47 4.22
CA ILE A 99 -9.96 11.21 3.07
C ILE A 99 -8.82 12.15 3.50
N LEU A 100 -8.96 12.79 4.66
CA LEU A 100 -7.95 13.71 5.23
C LEU A 100 -6.71 12.97 5.77
N GLN A 101 -6.86 11.79 6.36
CA GLN A 101 -5.76 11.03 6.96
C GLN A 101 -5.00 10.15 5.95
N ASP A 102 -5.68 9.45 5.04
CA ASP A 102 -5.05 8.40 4.21
C ASP A 102 -4.87 8.77 2.73
N HIS A 103 -5.43 9.89 2.25
CA HIS A 103 -5.46 10.27 0.82
C HIS A 103 -5.88 9.13 -0.13
N SER A 104 -6.63 8.14 0.37
CA SER A 104 -6.94 6.94 -0.40
C SER A 104 -8.01 7.24 -1.44
N TYR A 105 -7.68 6.98 -2.71
CA TYR A 105 -8.57 7.16 -3.85
C TYR A 105 -9.92 6.48 -3.68
N PHE A 106 -9.97 5.36 -2.94
CA PHE A 106 -11.21 4.65 -2.69
C PHE A 106 -12.23 5.48 -1.91
N PHE A 107 -11.82 6.15 -0.83
CA PHE A 107 -12.74 6.98 -0.05
C PHE A 107 -13.20 8.22 -0.82
N GLN A 108 -12.31 8.80 -1.62
CA GLN A 108 -12.66 9.93 -2.51
C GLN A 108 -13.70 9.49 -3.56
N GLU A 109 -13.57 8.29 -4.14
CA GLU A 109 -14.57 7.74 -5.07
C GLU A 109 -15.92 7.50 -4.41
N LEU A 110 -15.94 6.91 -3.21
CA LEU A 110 -17.18 6.69 -2.47
C LEU A 110 -17.88 8.02 -2.15
N TYR A 111 -17.12 9.04 -1.76
CA TYR A 111 -17.64 10.37 -1.47
C TYR A 111 -18.23 11.03 -2.72
N ALA A 112 -17.50 11.00 -3.84
CA ALA A 112 -17.98 11.54 -5.11
C ALA A 112 -19.26 10.82 -5.61
N ILE A 113 -19.38 9.51 -5.36
CA ILE A 113 -20.62 8.77 -5.66
C ILE A 113 -21.77 9.21 -4.76
N LYS A 114 -21.53 9.39 -3.46
CA LYS A 114 -22.54 9.85 -2.50
C LYS A 114 -23.07 11.24 -2.84
N GLU A 115 -22.17 12.18 -3.14
CA GLU A 115 -22.49 13.56 -3.53
C GLU A 115 -23.03 13.69 -4.97
N ASN A 116 -23.17 12.57 -5.71
CA ASN A 116 -23.54 12.57 -7.12
C ASN A 116 -22.63 13.41 -8.03
N ASN A 117 -21.38 13.63 -7.63
CA ASN A 117 -20.43 14.46 -8.36
C ASN A 117 -19.66 13.64 -9.41
N LEU A 118 -20.24 13.54 -10.61
CA LEU A 118 -19.61 12.85 -11.75
C LEU A 118 -18.25 13.46 -12.16
N THR A 119 -18.08 14.77 -12.00
CA THR A 119 -16.86 15.45 -12.46
C THR A 119 -15.66 15.14 -11.57
N GLU A 120 -15.89 15.12 -10.25
CA GLU A 120 -14.88 14.76 -9.27
C GLU A 120 -14.53 13.27 -9.35
N PHE A 121 -15.55 12.41 -9.49
CA PHE A 121 -15.35 10.98 -9.70
C PHE A 121 -14.49 10.68 -10.94
N ASP A 122 -14.75 11.38 -12.05
CA ASP A 122 -13.98 11.28 -13.29
C ASP A 122 -12.50 11.63 -13.06
N ASP A 123 -12.22 12.75 -12.41
CA ASP A 123 -10.83 13.15 -12.12
C ASP A 123 -10.12 12.16 -11.19
N ILE A 124 -10.81 11.63 -10.17
CA ILE A 124 -10.25 10.66 -9.22
C ILE A 124 -9.92 9.33 -9.91
N ILE A 125 -10.86 8.75 -10.67
CA ILE A 125 -10.64 7.47 -11.34
C ILE A 125 -9.48 7.55 -12.34
N PHE A 126 -9.42 8.62 -13.14
CA PHE A 126 -8.35 8.77 -14.12
C PHE A 126 -6.98 9.00 -13.46
N ARG A 127 -6.94 9.69 -12.31
CA ARG A 127 -5.71 9.81 -11.52
C ARG A 127 -5.28 8.45 -10.97
N ARG A 128 -6.21 7.69 -10.37
CA ARG A 128 -5.94 6.32 -9.89
C ARG A 128 -5.48 5.38 -11.00
N TRP A 129 -6.08 5.46 -12.19
CA TRP A 129 -5.65 4.67 -13.35
C TRP A 129 -4.24 5.03 -13.82
N GLY A 130 -3.91 6.33 -13.80
CA GLY A 130 -2.55 6.79 -14.10
C GLY A 130 -1.52 6.24 -13.11
N ASP A 131 -1.87 6.26 -11.82
CA ASP A 131 -1.02 5.70 -10.76
C ASP A 131 -0.88 4.19 -10.88
N PHE A 132 -1.98 3.48 -11.15
CA PHE A 132 -1.97 2.03 -11.41
C PHE A 132 -1.03 1.66 -12.56
N ILE A 133 -1.11 2.35 -13.70
CA ILE A 133 -0.22 2.08 -14.86
C ILE A 133 1.24 2.35 -14.47
N THR A 134 1.49 3.41 -13.70
CA THR A 134 2.83 3.77 -13.23
C THR A 134 3.39 2.71 -12.29
N HIS A 135 2.62 2.31 -11.27
CA HIS A 135 2.98 1.21 -10.37
C HIS A 135 3.16 -0.10 -11.12
N PHE A 136 2.33 -0.38 -12.12
CA PHE A 136 2.40 -1.60 -12.91
C PHE A 136 3.72 -1.69 -13.66
N LEU A 137 4.06 -0.63 -14.40
CA LEU A 137 5.30 -0.57 -15.14
C LEU A 137 6.49 -0.59 -14.18
N GLN A 138 6.51 0.24 -13.13
CA GLN A 138 7.63 0.30 -12.17
C GLN A 138 7.81 -1.00 -11.41
N GLY A 139 6.73 -1.59 -10.90
CA GLY A 139 6.77 -2.87 -10.21
C GLY A 139 7.25 -3.99 -11.11
N LEU A 140 6.80 -4.04 -12.37
CA LEU A 140 7.31 -5.01 -13.34
C LEU A 140 8.81 -4.82 -13.62
N LEU A 141 9.25 -3.57 -13.85
CA LEU A 141 10.66 -3.25 -14.13
C LEU A 141 11.58 -3.53 -12.93
N LEU A 142 11.15 -3.15 -11.73
CA LEU A 142 11.90 -3.41 -10.51
C LEU A 142 11.89 -4.89 -10.17
N SER A 143 10.81 -5.61 -10.43
CA SER A 143 10.77 -7.06 -10.23
C SER A 143 11.67 -7.82 -11.21
N LEU A 144 11.74 -7.40 -12.48
CA LEU A 144 12.70 -7.93 -13.46
C LEU A 144 14.15 -7.58 -13.14
N SER A 145 14.41 -6.36 -12.67
CA SER A 145 15.77 -5.95 -12.28
C SER A 145 16.15 -6.35 -10.86
N ALA A 146 15.26 -7.03 -10.14
CA ALA A 146 15.43 -7.36 -8.73
C ALA A 146 15.77 -6.11 -7.87
N GLY A 147 15.14 -4.97 -8.17
CA GLY A 147 15.32 -3.68 -7.50
C GLY A 147 16.55 -2.89 -7.93
N ARG A 148 17.43 -3.41 -8.79
CA ARG A 148 18.72 -2.76 -9.12
C ARG A 148 18.58 -1.37 -9.77
N LEU A 149 17.44 -1.12 -10.40
CA LEU A 149 17.12 0.14 -11.08
C LEU A 149 16.47 1.18 -10.15
N SER A 150 16.20 0.83 -8.89
CA SER A 150 15.71 1.76 -7.89
C SER A 150 16.76 2.81 -7.53
N ASN A 151 16.30 4.04 -7.31
CA ASN A 151 17.12 5.11 -6.75
C ASN A 151 17.32 4.83 -5.25
N ALA A 152 18.53 4.40 -4.90
CA ALA A 152 18.91 4.15 -3.52
C ALA A 152 20.16 4.98 -3.17
N PRO A 153 20.28 5.43 -1.91
CA PRO A 153 21.47 6.15 -1.45
C PRO A 153 22.73 5.29 -1.65
N TYR A 154 23.86 5.95 -1.90
CA TYR A 154 25.14 5.26 -2.11
C TYR A 154 25.75 4.87 -0.76
N THR A 155 25.17 3.85 -0.13
CA THR A 155 25.60 3.30 1.17
C THR A 155 25.92 1.81 1.05
N ILE A 156 26.59 1.26 2.07
CA ILE A 156 26.90 -0.19 2.14
C ILE A 156 25.61 -1.04 2.10
N ASN A 157 24.50 -0.47 2.59
CA ASN A 157 23.17 -1.09 2.64
C ASN A 157 22.30 -0.80 1.41
N LYS A 158 22.86 -0.20 0.34
CA LYS A 158 22.15 0.16 -0.89
C LYS A 158 21.29 -0.99 -1.44
N ARG A 159 21.77 -2.23 -1.33
CA ARG A 159 21.04 -3.39 -1.84
C ARG A 159 19.72 -3.63 -1.12
N TYR A 160 19.66 -3.36 0.19
CA TYR A 160 18.44 -3.51 0.97
C TYR A 160 17.42 -2.43 0.58
N TYR A 161 17.83 -1.17 0.46
CA TYR A 161 16.97 -0.10 -0.06
C TYR A 161 16.32 -0.46 -1.40
N GLN A 162 17.12 -0.95 -2.34
CA GLN A 162 16.64 -1.39 -3.65
C GLN A 162 15.61 -2.51 -3.58
N ARG A 163 15.76 -3.44 -2.63
CA ARG A 163 14.85 -4.57 -2.43
C ARG A 163 13.54 -4.15 -1.76
N PHE A 164 13.63 -3.27 -0.76
CA PHE A 164 12.45 -2.70 -0.12
C PHE A 164 11.65 -1.85 -1.09
N ASP A 165 12.30 -1.00 -1.88
CA ASP A 165 11.62 -0.21 -2.91
C ASP A 165 10.93 -1.12 -3.94
N GLN A 166 11.59 -2.18 -4.40
CA GLN A 166 10.97 -3.21 -5.25
C GLN A 166 9.70 -3.78 -4.59
N TYR A 167 9.76 -4.15 -3.31
CA TYR A 167 8.62 -4.72 -2.59
C TYR A 167 7.52 -3.70 -2.30
N CYS A 168 7.83 -2.42 -2.08
CA CYS A 168 6.83 -1.37 -1.96
C CYS A 168 6.00 -1.24 -3.24
N TYR A 169 6.63 -1.23 -4.42
CA TYR A 169 5.87 -1.21 -5.68
C TYR A 169 5.08 -2.49 -5.94
N ALA A 170 5.66 -3.64 -5.61
CA ALA A 170 4.94 -4.91 -5.66
C ALA A 170 3.70 -4.89 -4.75
N PHE A 171 3.82 -4.32 -3.56
CA PHE A 171 2.72 -4.17 -2.62
C PHE A 171 1.65 -3.22 -3.17
N SER A 172 2.02 -2.03 -3.65
CA SER A 172 1.08 -1.10 -4.28
C SER A 172 0.30 -1.76 -5.41
N LEU A 173 0.98 -2.55 -6.25
CA LEU A 173 0.31 -3.32 -7.30
C LEU A 173 -0.67 -4.35 -6.76
N LEU A 174 -0.31 -5.08 -5.71
CA LEU A 174 -1.19 -6.06 -5.09
C LEU A 174 -2.43 -5.40 -4.48
N VAL A 175 -2.28 -4.23 -3.87
CA VAL A 175 -3.39 -3.41 -3.37
C VAL A 175 -4.30 -2.99 -4.52
N ASP A 176 -3.74 -2.46 -5.61
CA ASP A 176 -4.52 -2.07 -6.78
C ASP A 176 -5.29 -3.27 -7.37
N PHE A 177 -4.65 -4.43 -7.51
CA PHE A 177 -5.32 -5.66 -7.95
C PHE A 177 -6.40 -6.13 -6.97
N ALA A 178 -6.19 -5.97 -5.66
CA ALA A 178 -7.19 -6.32 -4.66
C ALA A 178 -8.48 -5.51 -4.83
N PHE A 179 -8.40 -4.24 -5.25
CA PHE A 179 -9.57 -3.41 -5.55
C PHE A 179 -10.33 -3.87 -6.80
N PHE A 180 -9.64 -4.40 -7.82
CA PHE A 180 -10.28 -4.87 -9.05
C PHE A 180 -10.99 -6.23 -8.91
N ILE A 181 -10.62 -7.03 -7.91
CA ILE A 181 -11.15 -8.38 -7.77
C ILE A 181 -12.42 -8.40 -6.92
N THR A 182 -13.48 -8.98 -7.47
CA THR A 182 -14.70 -9.28 -6.73
C THR A 182 -14.50 -10.48 -5.80
N LEU A 183 -14.35 -10.23 -4.51
CA LEU A 183 -14.29 -11.25 -3.44
C LEU A 183 -15.54 -11.22 -2.57
N SER A 184 -15.87 -12.35 -1.91
CA SER A 184 -16.88 -12.35 -0.86
C SER A 184 -16.41 -11.55 0.35
N LYS A 185 -17.35 -10.99 1.13
CA LYS A 185 -17.06 -10.11 2.29
C LYS A 185 -15.99 -10.69 3.22
N ASN A 186 -16.17 -11.94 3.67
CA ASN A 186 -15.23 -12.60 4.59
C ASN A 186 -13.82 -12.78 3.99
N LYS A 187 -13.71 -13.02 2.67
CA LYS A 187 -12.40 -13.16 2.01
C LYS A 187 -11.72 -11.81 1.85
N ARG A 188 -12.50 -10.76 1.56
CA ARG A 188 -11.99 -9.38 1.47
C ARG A 188 -11.46 -8.90 2.81
N GLU A 189 -12.17 -9.16 3.91
CA GLU A 189 -11.70 -8.81 5.25
C GLU A 189 -10.37 -9.49 5.58
N LYS A 190 -10.25 -10.80 5.33
CA LYS A 190 -8.98 -11.52 5.51
C LYS A 190 -7.85 -10.99 4.63
N LEU A 191 -8.15 -10.70 3.36
CA LEU A 191 -7.18 -10.12 2.43
C LEU A 191 -6.66 -8.77 2.93
N LEU A 192 -7.55 -7.91 3.44
CA LEU A 192 -7.17 -6.61 4.02
C LEU A 192 -6.29 -6.76 5.25
N VAL A 193 -6.57 -7.74 6.12
CA VAL A 193 -5.71 -8.04 7.27
C VAL A 193 -4.30 -8.42 6.81
N ILE A 194 -4.17 -9.35 5.85
CA ILE A 194 -2.85 -9.78 5.35
C ILE A 194 -2.13 -8.63 4.63
N LEU A 195 -2.85 -7.78 3.89
CA LEU A 195 -2.28 -6.58 3.29
C LEU A 195 -1.75 -5.61 4.35
N SER A 196 -2.48 -5.40 5.45
CA SER A 196 -2.03 -4.55 6.56
C SER A 196 -0.82 -5.12 7.30
N GLU A 197 -0.77 -6.44 7.51
CA GLU A 197 0.41 -7.12 8.09
C GLU A 197 1.64 -6.91 7.19
N ASN A 198 1.49 -7.07 5.88
CA ASN A 198 2.57 -6.88 4.92
C ASN A 198 3.04 -5.42 4.86
N LEU A 199 2.12 -4.46 4.93
CA LEU A 199 2.45 -3.04 5.03
C LEU A 199 3.24 -2.74 6.30
N GLY A 200 2.86 -3.35 7.44
CA GLY A 200 3.59 -3.24 8.70
C GLY A 200 5.04 -3.74 8.60
N LEU A 201 5.27 -4.86 7.91
CA LEU A 201 6.63 -5.37 7.67
C LEU A 201 7.45 -4.43 6.77
N LEU A 202 6.83 -3.86 5.74
CA LEU A 202 7.49 -2.88 4.85
C LEU A 202 7.84 -1.58 5.57
N SER A 203 6.93 -1.08 6.42
CA SER A 203 7.17 0.13 7.21
C SER A 203 8.26 -0.10 8.25
N LEU A 204 8.24 -1.24 8.95
CA LEU A 204 9.28 -1.65 9.90
C LEU A 204 10.66 -1.71 9.23
N GLY A 205 10.76 -2.36 8.08
CA GLY A 205 12.04 -2.44 7.36
C GLY A 205 12.52 -1.10 6.81
N SER A 206 11.60 -0.23 6.38
CA SER A 206 11.93 1.14 5.94
C SER A 206 12.43 2.00 7.09
N ALA A 207 11.79 1.88 8.26
CA ALA A 207 12.20 2.53 9.49
C ALA A 207 13.61 2.05 9.88
N PHE A 208 13.84 0.73 9.91
CA PHE A 208 15.15 0.16 10.21
C PHE A 208 16.25 0.62 9.24
N LEU A 209 15.96 0.74 7.94
CA LEU A 209 16.88 1.33 6.97
C LEU A 209 17.24 2.79 7.30
N ASN A 210 16.25 3.62 7.64
CA ASN A 210 16.48 5.01 8.06
C ASN A 210 17.37 5.07 9.32
N TYR A 211 17.13 4.20 10.30
CA TYR A 211 17.97 4.09 11.49
C TYR A 211 19.41 3.70 11.15
N LEU A 212 19.59 2.70 10.29
CA LEU A 212 20.92 2.26 9.84
C LEU A 212 21.71 3.34 9.12
N GLN A 213 21.03 4.29 8.47
CA GLN A 213 21.69 5.42 7.81
C GLN A 213 22.20 6.46 8.82
N LYS A 214 21.55 6.60 9.98
CA LYS A 214 21.89 7.59 11.00
C LYS A 214 22.94 7.10 11.99
N THR A 215 23.08 5.78 12.15
CA THR A 215 23.95 5.17 13.16
C THR A 215 25.19 4.55 12.50
N GLN A 216 26.35 4.66 13.16
CA GLN A 216 27.56 3.94 12.76
C GLN A 216 27.58 2.54 13.40
N TRP A 217 27.94 1.51 12.62
CA TRP A 217 27.86 0.11 13.04
C TRP A 217 29.20 -0.60 12.88
N ASN A 218 29.50 -1.49 13.84
CA ASN A 218 30.66 -2.36 13.78
C ASN A 218 30.38 -3.58 12.87
N GLU A 219 31.43 -4.27 12.38
CA GLU A 219 31.30 -5.41 11.47
C GLU A 219 30.41 -6.55 12.01
N GLU A 220 30.52 -6.85 13.31
CA GLU A 220 29.68 -7.86 13.98
C GLU A 220 28.19 -7.48 13.96
N GLN A 221 27.88 -6.21 14.17
CA GLN A 221 26.50 -5.73 14.16
C GLN A 221 25.93 -5.69 12.73
N LEU A 222 26.76 -5.42 11.72
CA LEU A 222 26.37 -5.51 10.31
C LEU A 222 25.96 -6.94 9.93
N SER A 223 26.60 -7.96 10.50
CA SER A 223 26.21 -9.36 10.29
C SER A 223 24.80 -9.64 10.81
N LEU A 224 24.48 -9.17 12.03
CA LEU A 224 23.14 -9.27 12.62
C LEU A 224 22.08 -8.52 11.79
N VAL A 225 22.39 -7.30 11.36
CA VAL A 225 21.53 -6.50 10.47
C VAL A 225 21.22 -7.25 9.18
N ASN A 226 22.22 -7.88 8.57
CA ASN A 226 22.05 -8.66 7.35
C ASN A 226 21.11 -9.87 7.56
N GLN A 227 21.16 -10.51 8.73
CA GLN A 227 20.26 -11.61 9.09
C GLN A 227 18.82 -11.14 9.29
N ILE A 228 18.62 -10.02 10.01
CA ILE A 228 17.31 -9.40 10.24
C ILE A 228 16.65 -9.06 8.90
N PHE A 229 17.38 -8.40 7.99
CA PHE A 229 16.82 -8.08 6.68
C PHE A 229 16.50 -9.31 5.84
N LYS A 230 17.30 -10.38 5.93
CA LYS A 230 16.98 -11.63 5.22
C LYS A 230 15.66 -12.21 5.73
N MET A 231 15.41 -12.16 7.03
CA MET A 231 14.14 -12.60 7.61
C MET A 231 12.99 -11.69 7.18
N LEU A 232 13.12 -10.37 7.35
CA LEU A 232 12.08 -9.41 6.95
C LEU A 232 11.70 -9.56 5.47
N LEU A 233 12.69 -9.65 4.57
CA LEU A 233 12.42 -9.84 3.14
C LEU A 233 11.75 -11.19 2.85
N PHE A 234 12.05 -12.23 3.63
CA PHE A 234 11.38 -13.52 3.52
C PHE A 234 9.92 -13.44 3.98
N GLU A 235 9.64 -12.83 5.14
CA GLU A 235 8.27 -12.66 5.65
C GLU A 235 7.39 -11.81 4.73
N ILE A 236 7.93 -10.69 4.23
CA ILE A 236 7.26 -9.84 3.23
C ILE A 236 6.92 -10.67 1.98
N GLN A 237 7.87 -11.46 1.48
CA GLN A 237 7.66 -12.32 0.33
C GLN A 237 6.54 -13.35 0.58
N GLU A 238 6.56 -14.02 1.72
CA GLU A 238 5.53 -15.02 2.08
C GLU A 238 4.15 -14.37 2.17
N LYS A 239 4.03 -13.20 2.82
CA LYS A 239 2.77 -12.45 2.90
C LYS A 239 2.27 -12.00 1.53
N MET A 240 3.16 -11.57 0.63
CA MET A 240 2.78 -11.26 -0.76
C MET A 240 2.29 -12.50 -1.53
N LEU A 241 2.93 -13.66 -1.34
CA LEU A 241 2.48 -14.91 -1.95
C LEU A 241 1.11 -15.33 -1.40
N GLU A 242 0.88 -15.13 -0.10
CA GLU A 242 -0.41 -15.34 0.55
C GLU A 242 -1.48 -14.45 -0.10
N VAL A 243 -1.24 -13.14 -0.26
CA VAL A 243 -2.13 -12.21 -0.98
C VAL A 243 -2.44 -12.70 -2.40
N ILE A 244 -1.42 -13.12 -3.14
CA ILE A 244 -1.58 -13.64 -4.52
C ILE A 244 -2.46 -14.90 -4.53
N PHE A 245 -2.37 -15.75 -3.51
CA PHE A 245 -3.19 -16.94 -3.39
C PHE A 245 -4.69 -16.62 -3.21
N TYR A 246 -5.05 -15.50 -2.61
CA TYR A 246 -6.46 -15.06 -2.55
C TYR A 246 -7.05 -14.79 -3.95
N PHE A 247 -6.20 -14.52 -4.95
CA PHE A 247 -6.60 -14.33 -6.34
C PHE A 247 -6.75 -15.66 -7.11
N SER A 248 -6.48 -16.81 -6.47
CA SER A 248 -6.33 -18.13 -7.10
C SER A 248 -7.56 -18.67 -7.82
N LYS A 249 -8.76 -18.10 -7.64
CA LYS A 249 -9.97 -18.54 -8.36
C LYS A 249 -9.93 -18.28 -9.88
N SER A 250 -8.90 -17.59 -10.39
CA SER A 250 -8.74 -17.27 -11.81
C SER A 250 -7.29 -17.45 -12.27
N LYS A 251 -7.08 -17.74 -13.57
CA LYS A 251 -5.76 -17.68 -14.23
C LYS A 251 -5.02 -16.34 -13.97
N PHE A 252 -5.75 -15.32 -13.52
CA PHE A 252 -5.26 -14.05 -13.03
C PHE A 252 -4.17 -14.16 -11.94
N HIS A 253 -4.24 -15.14 -11.04
CA HIS A 253 -3.20 -15.28 -10.00
C HIS A 253 -1.82 -15.62 -10.60
N LEU A 254 -1.78 -16.41 -11.69
CA LEU A 254 -0.53 -16.74 -12.38
C LEU A 254 0.05 -15.50 -13.08
N PHE A 255 -0.82 -14.67 -13.62
CA PHE A 255 -0.43 -13.40 -14.24
C PHE A 255 0.19 -12.45 -13.21
N ILE A 256 -0.48 -12.23 -12.08
CA ILE A 256 0.04 -11.39 -10.98
C ILE A 256 1.34 -11.98 -10.44
N LYS A 257 1.40 -13.30 -10.21
CA LYS A 257 2.63 -13.98 -9.74
C LYS A 257 3.80 -13.76 -10.70
N LYS A 258 3.58 -13.83 -12.01
CA LYS A 258 4.63 -13.57 -13.01
C LYS A 258 5.09 -12.11 -13.04
N ILE A 259 4.21 -11.16 -12.75
CA ILE A 259 4.56 -9.73 -12.69
C ILE A 259 5.35 -9.42 -11.42
N VAL A 260 4.84 -9.86 -10.27
CA VAL A 260 5.43 -9.55 -8.96
C VAL A 260 6.71 -10.37 -8.72
N PHE A 261 6.71 -11.64 -9.13
CA PHE A 261 7.81 -12.58 -8.95
C PHE A 261 8.17 -13.27 -10.28
N PRO A 262 8.74 -12.53 -11.26
CA PRO A 262 9.05 -13.08 -12.59
C PRO A 262 10.01 -14.26 -12.54
N TYR A 263 10.92 -14.27 -11.56
CA TYR A 263 11.86 -15.35 -11.34
C TYR A 263 11.50 -16.28 -10.17
N GLY A 264 10.25 -16.19 -9.69
CA GLY A 264 9.79 -16.89 -8.50
C GLY A 264 10.25 -16.25 -7.19
N ALA A 265 9.80 -16.89 -6.10
CA ALA A 265 10.12 -16.56 -4.73
C ALA A 265 11.58 -16.95 -4.44
N ARG A 266 12.47 -15.95 -4.31
CA ARG A 266 13.92 -16.15 -4.21
C ARG A 266 14.45 -16.03 -2.79
N GLN A 267 13.71 -15.38 -1.89
CA GLN A 267 14.12 -15.31 -0.50
C GLN A 267 13.94 -16.70 0.11
N LYS A 268 15.02 -17.22 0.68
CA LYS A 268 15.01 -18.49 1.39
C LYS A 268 14.85 -18.20 2.86
N ARG A 269 14.11 -19.07 3.56
CA ARG A 269 14.11 -19.06 5.02
C ARG A 269 15.56 -19.24 5.49
N PRO A 270 16.12 -18.32 6.27
CA PRO A 270 17.48 -18.45 6.77
C PRO A 270 17.61 -19.71 7.65
N SER A 271 18.60 -20.56 7.34
CA SER A 271 18.79 -21.90 7.93
C SER A 271 19.35 -21.89 9.36
N SER A 272 19.92 -20.76 9.78
CA SER A 272 20.58 -20.56 11.07
C SER A 272 19.79 -19.60 11.97
N PHE A 273 18.46 -19.62 11.90
CA PHE A 273 17.65 -19.10 13.00
C PHE A 273 17.41 -20.26 13.95
N SER A 274 18.43 -20.53 14.77
CA SER A 274 18.17 -21.11 16.08
C SER A 274 17.15 -20.18 16.74
N GLU A 275 16.06 -20.72 17.30
CA GLU A 275 15.06 -19.96 18.04
C GLU A 275 15.69 -19.12 19.19
N ASN A 276 16.97 -19.37 19.52
CA ASN A 276 17.79 -18.67 20.51
C ASN A 276 18.80 -17.65 19.94
N ASP A 277 18.97 -17.50 18.62
CA ASP A 277 19.92 -16.53 18.05
C ASP A 277 19.26 -15.15 17.96
N THR A 278 19.55 -14.31 18.96
CA THR A 278 19.58 -12.82 19.10
C THR A 278 18.73 -11.91 18.19
N ALA A 279 18.45 -12.27 16.94
CA ALA A 279 17.57 -11.51 16.03
C ALA A 279 16.07 -11.66 16.35
N MET A 280 15.62 -12.76 16.98
CA MET A 280 14.26 -12.82 17.56
C MET A 280 14.13 -11.91 18.80
N THR A 281 15.23 -11.66 19.53
CA THR A 281 15.25 -10.69 20.63
C THR A 281 15.07 -9.24 20.16
N MET A 282 15.29 -8.96 18.87
CA MET A 282 14.91 -7.66 18.26
C MET A 282 13.45 -7.62 17.78
N LEU A 283 12.83 -8.78 17.52
CA LEU A 283 11.42 -8.89 17.12
C LEU A 283 10.45 -9.01 18.32
N LEU A 284 10.96 -9.34 19.52
CA LEU A 284 10.23 -9.38 20.80
C LEU A 284 10.67 -8.23 21.74
N PRO A 285 9.83 -7.80 22.71
CA PRO A 285 10.09 -6.62 23.57
C PRO A 285 11.41 -6.68 24.35
N GLY A 286 12.10 -5.53 24.44
CA GLY A 286 13.35 -5.35 25.19
C GLY A 286 14.06 -4.01 24.93
N LYS A 287 15.10 -3.68 25.72
CA LYS A 287 15.80 -2.37 25.73
C LYS A 287 16.41 -1.94 24.39
N GLU A 288 16.92 -2.87 23.59
CA GLU A 288 17.47 -2.54 22.25
C GLU A 288 16.37 -2.30 21.22
N ARG A 289 15.24 -3.00 21.33
CA ARG A 289 14.03 -2.71 20.55
C ARG A 289 13.47 -1.35 20.95
N GLU A 290 13.39 -1.03 22.25
CA GLU A 290 12.99 0.30 22.76
C GLU A 290 13.93 1.39 22.27
N ARG A 291 15.25 1.14 22.24
CA ARG A 291 16.24 2.08 21.71
C ARG A 291 16.10 2.30 20.20
N ILE A 292 15.85 1.24 19.43
CA ILE A 292 15.60 1.35 17.99
C ILE A 292 14.26 2.05 17.75
N ILE A 293 13.16 1.62 18.40
CA ILE A 293 11.83 2.24 18.30
C ILE A 293 11.89 3.72 18.69
N SER A 294 12.44 4.07 19.85
CA SER A 294 12.62 5.47 20.25
C SER A 294 13.43 6.24 19.21
N SER A 295 14.52 5.68 18.67
CA SER A 295 15.30 6.34 17.60
C SER A 295 14.59 6.47 16.24
N LEU A 296 13.57 5.65 15.98
CA LEU A 296 12.71 5.72 14.79
C LEU A 296 11.65 6.82 14.92
N PHE A 297 11.19 7.08 16.14
CA PHE A 297 10.20 8.12 16.46
C PHE A 297 10.84 9.44 16.90
N LEU A 298 12.16 9.47 17.18
CA LEU A 298 12.97 10.62 17.62
C LEU A 298 13.10 11.81 16.64
N GLN A 299 12.31 11.84 15.56
CA GLN A 299 12.29 12.93 14.58
C GLN A 299 10.93 13.64 14.49
N ALA A 300 10.02 13.41 15.44
CA ALA A 300 8.83 14.23 15.60
C ALA A 300 9.09 15.26 16.70
N GLU A 301 9.26 16.52 16.30
CA GLU A 301 9.41 17.73 17.14
C GLU A 301 9.04 17.54 18.62
N GLU A 302 9.98 17.93 19.49
CA GLU A 302 10.13 17.90 20.97
C GLU A 302 8.93 17.76 21.94
N ASN A 303 7.67 17.66 21.49
CA ASN A 303 6.49 17.57 22.34
C ASN A 303 5.67 16.27 22.18
N ASN A 304 5.95 15.39 21.21
CA ASN A 304 5.07 14.25 20.89
C ASN A 304 5.59 12.84 21.24
N GLU A 305 6.89 12.64 21.45
CA GLU A 305 7.48 11.30 21.63
C GLU A 305 7.09 10.62 22.94
N ALA A 306 7.15 11.35 24.06
CA ALA A 306 6.71 10.84 25.35
C ALA A 306 5.20 10.52 25.40
N VAL A 307 4.42 11.14 24.51
CA VAL A 307 2.98 10.88 24.36
C VAL A 307 2.76 9.65 23.49
N SER A 308 3.53 9.48 22.41
CA SER A 308 3.37 8.36 21.46
C SER A 308 3.78 7.00 22.05
N ASP A 309 4.94 6.93 22.73
CA ASP A 309 5.38 5.68 23.38
C ASP A 309 4.42 5.28 24.51
N ARG A 310 4.01 6.27 25.32
CA ARG A 310 2.99 6.07 26.35
C ARG A 310 1.65 5.67 25.75
N TYR A 311 1.28 6.20 24.57
CA TYR A 311 0.06 5.87 23.86
C TYR A 311 0.09 4.44 23.32
N PHE A 312 1.22 3.99 22.75
CA PHE A 312 1.37 2.63 22.24
C PHE A 312 1.30 1.58 23.37
N ASP A 313 1.96 1.84 24.50
CA ASP A 313 1.85 0.99 25.69
C ASP A 313 0.42 0.94 26.24
N LEU A 314 -0.28 2.07 26.21
CA LEU A 314 -1.69 2.13 26.61
C LEU A 314 -2.61 1.40 25.62
N LEU A 315 -2.33 1.47 24.31
CA LEU A 315 -3.09 0.75 23.27
C LEU A 315 -2.98 -0.78 23.44
N LEU A 316 -1.77 -1.29 23.70
CA LEU A 316 -1.54 -2.71 23.93
C LEU A 316 -2.29 -3.21 25.18
N LYS A 317 -2.30 -2.41 26.26
CA LYS A 317 -3.05 -2.72 27.48
C LYS A 317 -4.56 -2.73 27.24
N ILE A 318 -5.04 -1.82 26.41
CA ILE A 318 -6.48 -1.65 26.13
C ILE A 318 -7.01 -2.67 25.11
N GLU A 319 -6.18 -3.23 24.24
CA GLU A 319 -6.62 -4.21 23.24
C GLU A 319 -7.28 -5.44 23.91
N THR A 320 -6.70 -5.92 25.01
CA THR A 320 -7.23 -7.04 25.79
C THR A 320 -8.59 -6.70 26.44
N ILE A 321 -8.75 -5.45 26.88
CA ILE A 321 -9.98 -4.93 27.49
C ILE A 321 -11.08 -4.77 26.43
N GLN A 322 -10.73 -4.20 25.26
CA GLN A 322 -11.65 -4.07 24.12
C GLN A 322 -12.09 -5.42 23.57
N TYR A 323 -11.20 -6.42 23.57
CA TYR A 323 -11.55 -7.78 23.17
C TYR A 323 -12.61 -8.39 24.11
N ARG A 324 -12.46 -8.22 25.44
CA ARG A 324 -13.45 -8.66 26.44
C ARG A 324 -14.81 -7.98 26.25
N LEU A 325 -14.82 -6.67 26.01
CA LEU A 325 -16.06 -5.92 25.74
C LEU A 325 -16.73 -6.36 24.43
N ARG A 326 -15.97 -6.54 23.34
CA ARG A 326 -16.51 -7.04 22.06
C ARG A 326 -17.08 -8.46 22.18
N LYS A 327 -16.44 -9.31 22.99
CA LYS A 327 -16.93 -10.65 23.28
C LYS A 327 -18.25 -10.61 24.08
N ALA A 328 -18.32 -9.78 25.12
CA ALA A 328 -19.54 -9.58 25.90
C ALA A 328 -20.69 -9.00 25.08
N LEU A 329 -20.41 -8.11 24.12
CA LEU A 329 -21.41 -7.57 23.19
C LEU A 329 -21.95 -8.66 22.25
N LYS A 330 -21.07 -9.51 21.71
CA LYS A 330 -21.46 -10.66 20.87
C LYS A 330 -22.26 -11.71 21.63
N GLU A 331 -22.00 -11.87 22.92
CA GLU A 331 -22.74 -12.77 23.82
C GLU A 331 -24.05 -12.13 24.33
N GLY A 332 -24.36 -10.89 23.94
CA GLY A 332 -25.58 -10.18 24.35
C GLY A 332 -25.59 -9.71 25.80
N LYS A 333 -24.46 -9.75 26.50
CA LYS A 333 -24.32 -9.38 27.92
C LYS A 333 -24.26 -7.87 28.16
N ILE A 334 -23.92 -7.10 27.13
CA ILE A 334 -23.88 -5.63 27.16
C ILE A 334 -24.57 -5.07 25.91
N SER A 335 -25.02 -3.82 25.97
CA SER A 335 -25.69 -3.12 24.87
C SER A 335 -25.12 -1.70 24.71
N GLY A 336 -25.07 -1.21 23.46
CA GLY A 336 -24.51 0.10 23.09
C GLY A 336 -23.29 -0.02 22.18
N GLU A 337 -23.36 0.56 20.98
CA GLU A 337 -22.26 0.62 20.00
C GLU A 337 -21.39 1.87 20.16
N GLU A 338 -21.94 2.93 20.75
CA GLU A 338 -21.19 4.15 21.02
C GLU A 338 -20.27 4.00 22.22
N PHE A 339 -19.06 4.53 22.12
CA PHE A 339 -17.99 4.29 23.08
C PHE A 339 -18.36 4.57 24.55
N VAL A 340 -19.05 5.67 24.84
CA VAL A 340 -19.38 6.02 26.24
C VAL A 340 -20.41 5.04 26.81
N PRO A 341 -21.58 4.82 26.16
CA PRO A 341 -22.51 3.76 26.55
C PRO A 341 -21.89 2.37 26.64
N HIS A 342 -20.98 2.04 25.72
CA HIS A 342 -20.33 0.73 25.63
C HIS A 342 -19.43 0.43 26.83
N VAL A 343 -18.61 1.41 27.25
CA VAL A 343 -17.73 1.28 28.41
C VAL A 343 -18.53 1.27 29.71
N THR A 344 -19.57 2.10 29.83
CA THR A 344 -20.45 2.10 31.02
C THR A 344 -21.26 0.80 31.15
N ALA A 345 -21.72 0.22 30.05
CA ALA A 345 -22.42 -1.06 30.06
C ALA A 345 -21.47 -2.22 30.42
N GLY A 346 -20.22 -2.17 29.96
CA GLY A 346 -19.17 -3.12 30.35
C GLY A 346 -18.86 -3.09 31.84
N LEU A 347 -18.87 -1.91 32.45
CA LEU A 347 -18.63 -1.69 33.88
C LEU A 347 -19.81 -2.17 34.71
N ALA A 348 -21.04 -1.86 34.29
CA ALA A 348 -22.27 -2.32 34.94
C ALA A 348 -22.46 -3.85 34.88
N ALA A 349 -21.94 -4.49 33.84
CA ALA A 349 -21.96 -5.95 33.67
C ALA A 349 -20.74 -6.66 34.30
N GLU A 350 -19.90 -5.94 35.05
CA GLU A 350 -18.66 -6.44 35.68
C GLU A 350 -17.68 -7.11 34.69
N VAL A 351 -17.81 -6.80 33.40
CA VAL A 351 -16.93 -7.32 32.34
C VAL A 351 -15.57 -6.64 32.39
N ILE A 352 -15.51 -5.41 32.91
CA ILE A 352 -14.29 -4.61 33.10
C ILE A 352 -14.30 -3.93 34.47
N THR A 353 -13.13 -3.60 35.00
CA THR A 353 -13.00 -2.87 36.28
C THR A 353 -13.06 -1.35 36.09
N GLN A 354 -13.25 -0.60 37.19
CA GLN A 354 -13.24 0.86 37.17
C GLN A 354 -11.90 1.42 36.64
N GLU A 355 -10.78 0.81 37.04
CA GLU A 355 -9.44 1.18 36.57
C GLU A 355 -9.27 0.94 35.05
N GLU A 356 -9.82 -0.17 34.54
CA GLU A 356 -9.82 -0.49 33.11
C GLU A 356 -10.68 0.49 32.29
N ALA A 357 -11.80 0.95 32.85
CA ALA A 357 -12.66 1.95 32.24
C ALA A 357 -11.98 3.33 32.19
N ASP A 358 -11.32 3.74 33.27
CA ASP A 358 -10.60 5.01 33.33
C ASP A 358 -9.43 5.04 32.34
N LEU A 359 -8.74 3.91 32.14
CA LEU A 359 -7.72 3.74 31.09
C LEU A 359 -8.31 3.90 29.67
N LEU A 360 -9.49 3.31 29.41
CA LEU A 360 -10.21 3.47 28.14
C LEU A 360 -10.57 4.93 27.86
N PHE A 361 -11.12 5.65 28.84
CA PHE A 361 -11.44 7.07 28.71
C PHE A 361 -10.20 7.94 28.52
N GLY A 362 -9.11 7.63 29.24
CA GLY A 362 -7.82 8.30 29.11
C GLY A 362 -7.24 8.22 27.69
N VAL A 363 -7.25 7.03 27.09
CA VAL A 363 -6.78 6.85 25.70
C VAL A 363 -7.69 7.53 24.69
N LYS A 364 -9.01 7.49 24.87
CA LYS A 364 -9.91 8.22 23.98
C LYS A 364 -9.67 9.73 24.01
N LYS A 365 -9.39 10.29 25.19
CA LYS A 365 -9.06 11.70 25.35
C LYS A 365 -7.74 12.05 24.64
N LEU A 366 -6.70 11.22 24.80
CA LEU A 366 -5.42 11.38 24.09
C LEU A 366 -5.60 11.35 22.56
N THR A 367 -6.44 10.44 22.07
CA THR A 367 -6.76 10.30 20.63
C THR A 367 -7.51 11.52 20.07
N GLN A 368 -8.24 12.26 20.91
CA GLN A 368 -8.96 13.49 20.51
C GLN A 368 -8.06 14.73 20.53
N THR A 369 -7.09 14.80 21.45
CA THR A 369 -6.17 15.93 21.60
C THR A 369 -4.98 15.90 20.63
N HIS A 370 -4.50 14.71 20.27
CA HIS A 370 -3.43 14.51 19.30
C HIS A 370 -3.91 13.54 18.22
N PRO A 371 -4.66 14.02 17.21
CA PRO A 371 -5.00 13.19 16.06
C PRO A 371 -3.70 12.84 15.34
N LEU A 372 -3.37 11.55 15.31
CA LEU A 372 -2.26 11.00 14.52
C LEU A 372 -2.38 11.36 13.04
#